data_AF-A0A7X6QYF8-F1
#
_entry.id   AF-A0A7X6QYF8-F1
#
_cell.length_a   1.000
_cell.length_b   1.000
_cell.length_c   1.000
_cell.angle_alpha   90.00
_cell.angle_beta   90.00
_cell.angle_gamma   90.00
#
_symmetry.space_group_name_H-M   'P 1'
#
loop_
_entity.id
_entity.type
_entity.pdbx_description
1 polymer ?
#
loop_
_entity_poly.entity_id
_entity_poly.type
_entity_poly.pdbx_seq_one_letter_code
_entity_poly.pdbx_strand_id
1 'polypeptide(L)'
;MSGYPLPAPPMAFPPPAPRAPRDGRGVAALLTGLLGLGPVAIALGASAVRHRRRAHGIGSGMGLTGIILGSLQTLLYILIVVVALGVTAAGNTERAELRASCAEGEMAACDDLYWGSPVHSDDEAFGASCAGRRAASSPGTCLDAEGGSVIPLSYGDDPVLDGLWDSCEAGDLASCDDLYAQSPSDSEYLEFGGSCGDRGNDSRWCVNQPGDDPELDERYEACTAGDWEACDQLYQYSRPGSVYEEYGDTCGNRTDGGEWCTEVPGLDPNV
;
A
#
# COMPACT_ATOMS: atom_id res chain seq x y z
N MET A 1 100.65 -1.64 64.44
CA MET A 1 99.43 -2.47 64.59
C MET A 1 98.25 -1.60 64.18
N SER A 2 97.81 -1.73 62.93
CA SER A 2 96.68 -0.98 62.37
C SER A 2 95.43 -1.84 62.53
N GLY A 3 94.49 -1.41 63.38
CA GLY A 3 93.20 -2.06 63.55
C GLY A 3 92.20 -1.50 62.54
N TYR A 4 91.82 -2.30 61.54
CA TYR A 4 90.76 -1.93 60.60
C TYR A 4 89.39 -2.10 61.26
N PRO A 5 88.48 -1.12 61.18
CA PRO A 5 87.13 -1.24 61.67
C PRO A 5 86.28 -2.16 60.77
N LEU A 6 85.41 -2.94 61.41
CA LEU A 6 84.51 -3.93 60.79
C LEU A 6 83.48 -3.28 59.84
N PRO A 7 83.06 -3.97 58.76
CA PRO A 7 82.08 -3.46 57.80
C PRO A 7 80.66 -3.43 58.38
N ALA A 8 79.89 -2.40 58.02
CA ALA A 8 78.51 -2.17 58.44
C ALA A 8 77.52 -3.21 57.86
N PRO A 9 76.43 -3.55 58.59
CA PRO A 9 75.44 -4.52 58.12
C PRO A 9 74.57 -3.99 56.95
N PRO A 10 74.05 -4.86 56.08
CA PRO A 10 73.27 -4.47 54.91
C PRO A 10 71.89 -3.89 55.29
N MET A 11 71.51 -2.76 54.67
CA MET A 11 70.20 -2.13 54.85
C MET A 11 69.07 -2.99 54.28
N ALA A 12 68.04 -3.24 55.09
CA ALA A 12 66.81 -3.90 54.66
C ALA A 12 66.01 -3.00 53.70
N PHE A 13 65.57 -3.55 52.57
CA PHE A 13 64.68 -2.86 51.64
C PHE A 13 63.33 -2.56 52.31
N PRO A 14 62.78 -1.34 52.16
CA PRO A 14 61.44 -1.02 52.65
C PRO A 14 60.38 -1.78 51.85
N PRO A 15 59.25 -2.16 52.47
CA PRO A 15 58.17 -2.86 51.78
C PRO A 15 57.57 -1.99 50.66
N PRO A 16 57.08 -2.60 49.56
CA PRO A 16 56.46 -1.85 48.47
C PRO A 16 55.21 -1.12 48.97
N ALA A 17 55.08 0.15 48.57
CA ALA A 17 53.98 1.00 48.98
C ALA A 17 52.62 0.42 48.54
N PRO A 18 51.56 0.50 49.38
CA PRO A 18 50.23 0.03 49.03
C PRO A 18 49.69 0.78 47.81
N ARG A 19 49.14 0.05 46.84
CA ARG A 19 48.49 0.65 45.66
C ARG A 19 47.22 1.39 46.10
N ALA A 20 47.08 2.65 45.66
CA ALA A 20 45.92 3.46 46.01
C ALA A 20 44.60 2.83 45.52
N PRO A 21 43.52 2.88 46.31
CA PRO A 21 42.20 2.37 45.91
C PRO A 21 41.72 3.06 44.64
N ARG A 22 41.21 2.30 43.65
CA ARG A 22 40.57 2.88 42.47
C ARG A 22 39.17 3.36 42.84
N ASP A 23 38.93 4.66 42.75
CA ASP A 23 37.64 5.26 43.06
C ASP A 23 36.60 4.92 41.98
N GLY A 24 35.69 3.97 42.29
CA GLY A 24 34.63 3.50 41.38
C GLY A 24 33.68 4.59 40.86
N ARG A 25 33.66 5.76 41.52
CA ARG A 25 32.86 6.92 41.11
C ARG A 25 33.33 7.54 39.79
N GLY A 26 34.63 7.45 39.46
CA GLY A 26 35.16 7.92 38.19
C GLY A 26 34.72 7.07 37.00
N VAL A 27 34.63 5.75 37.20
CA VAL A 27 34.16 4.81 36.17
C VAL A 27 32.65 4.94 35.98
N ALA A 28 31.89 5.08 37.06
CA ALA A 28 30.44 5.30 36.99
C ALA A 28 30.07 6.58 36.23
N ALA A 29 30.84 7.67 36.42
CA ALA A 29 30.65 8.92 35.67
C ALA A 29 30.97 8.78 34.17
N LEU A 30 31.99 7.99 33.82
CA LEU A 30 32.34 7.71 32.42
C LEU A 30 31.24 6.88 31.73
N LEU A 31 30.75 5.83 32.39
CA LEU A 31 29.72 4.95 31.84
C LEU A 31 28.37 5.67 31.70
N THR A 32 27.98 6.51 32.66
CA THR A 32 26.74 7.30 32.58
C THR A 32 26.81 8.42 31.54
N GLY A 33 27.99 8.99 31.31
CA GLY A 33 28.23 9.90 30.20
C GLY A 33 28.12 9.21 28.83
N LEU A 34 28.63 7.98 28.70
CA LEU A 34 28.54 7.19 27.47
C LEU A 34 27.11 6.68 27.18
N LEU A 35 26.32 6.44 28.23
CA LEU A 35 24.90 6.03 28.15
C LEU A 35 23.92 7.19 27.94
N GLY A 36 24.39 8.43 27.75
CA GLY A 36 23.55 9.56 27.33
C GLY A 36 22.73 10.25 28.43
N LEU A 37 22.97 9.97 29.71
CA LEU A 37 22.30 10.64 30.85
C LEU A 37 23.05 11.93 31.25
N GLY A 38 23.21 12.84 30.28
CA GLY A 38 24.03 14.05 30.37
C GLY A 38 23.87 14.91 31.64
N PRO A 39 22.66 15.18 32.15
CA PRO A 39 22.49 16.02 33.35
C PRO A 39 23.05 15.40 34.63
N VAL A 40 22.95 14.07 34.77
CA VAL A 40 23.40 13.33 35.96
C VAL A 40 24.93 13.22 35.99
N ALA A 41 25.56 13.04 34.82
CA ALA A 41 27.01 13.01 34.68
C ALA A 41 27.67 14.35 35.08
N ILE A 42 27.03 15.49 34.75
CA ILE A 42 27.52 16.83 35.13
C ILE A 42 27.44 17.04 36.64
N ALA A 43 26.34 16.64 37.29
CA ALA A 43 26.17 16.76 38.74
C ALA A 43 27.18 15.89 39.53
N LEU A 44 27.40 14.65 39.08
CA LEU A 44 28.39 13.75 39.70
C LEU A 44 29.83 14.22 39.45
N GLY A 45 30.13 14.72 38.25
CA GLY A 45 31.43 15.32 37.93
C GLY A 45 31.77 16.54 38.82
N ALA A 46 30.78 17.41 39.07
CA ALA A 46 30.95 18.58 39.94
C ALA A 46 31.24 18.19 41.41
N SER A 47 30.59 17.13 41.91
CA SER A 47 30.82 16.63 43.27
C SER A 47 32.20 15.97 43.43
N ALA A 48 32.72 15.32 42.38
CA ALA A 48 34.06 14.72 42.38
C ALA A 48 35.18 15.78 42.38
N VAL A 49 35.01 16.91 41.69
CA VAL A 49 36.01 18.01 41.65
C VAL A 49 36.13 18.70 43.01
N ARG A 50 35.05 18.78 43.79
CA ARG A 50 35.07 19.40 45.13
C ARG A 50 35.97 18.66 46.13
N HIS A 51 36.22 17.37 45.93
CA HIS A 51 37.08 16.57 46.82
C HIS A 51 38.58 16.68 46.49
N ARG A 52 38.96 17.00 45.24
CA ARG A 52 40.38 17.08 44.83
C ARG A 52 41.08 18.40 45.18
N ARG A 53 40.37 19.40 45.72
CA ARG A 53 40.99 20.66 46.17
C ARG A 53 41.95 20.51 47.37
N ARG A 54 42.08 19.31 47.96
CA ARG A 54 43.04 19.04 49.05
C ARG A 54 44.32 18.31 48.64
N ALA A 55 44.46 17.90 47.37
CA ALA A 55 45.67 17.24 46.88
C ALA A 55 46.36 18.10 45.81
N HIS A 56 47.10 19.11 46.26
CA HIS A 56 48.05 19.85 45.42
C HIS A 56 49.28 18.97 45.13
N GLY A 57 49.11 18.03 44.20
CA GLY A 57 50.20 17.27 43.59
C GLY A 57 50.41 17.71 42.15
N ILE A 58 51.68 17.89 41.77
CA ILE A 58 52.14 18.29 40.44
C ILE A 58 51.62 17.28 39.40
N GLY A 59 50.56 17.67 38.70
CA GLY A 59 49.86 16.87 37.68
C GLY A 59 48.70 17.64 37.03
N SER A 60 48.83 18.98 36.99
CA SER A 60 47.74 19.95 36.78
C SER A 60 47.12 19.95 35.36
N GLY A 61 47.63 19.14 34.42
CA GLY A 61 47.19 19.15 33.03
C GLY A 61 45.90 18.38 32.73
N MET A 62 45.54 17.37 33.53
CA MET A 62 44.47 16.41 33.16
C MET A 62 43.04 16.86 33.53
N GLY A 63 42.88 17.83 34.44
CA GLY A 63 41.55 18.32 34.85
C GLY A 63 40.96 19.34 33.88
N LEU A 64 41.81 20.20 33.31
CA LEU A 64 41.40 21.25 32.37
C LEU A 64 40.99 20.64 31.01
N THR A 65 41.69 19.60 30.57
CA THR A 65 41.35 18.88 29.32
C THR A 65 40.00 18.19 29.40
N GLY A 66 39.61 17.64 30.56
CA GLY A 66 38.30 17.04 30.77
C GLY A 66 37.14 18.02 30.66
N ILE A 67 37.33 19.27 31.14
CA ILE A 67 36.31 20.32 31.03
C ILE A 67 36.18 20.79 29.57
N ILE A 68 37.30 20.97 28.86
CA ILE A 68 37.28 21.42 27.46
C ILE A 68 36.64 20.34 26.56
N LEU A 69 37.07 19.07 26.70
CA LEU A 69 36.50 17.96 25.94
C LEU A 69 35.03 17.73 26.30
N GLY A 70 34.65 17.83 27.56
CA GLY A 70 33.25 17.73 28.00
C GLY A 70 32.39 18.87 27.45
N SER A 71 32.90 20.10 27.46
CA SER A 71 32.22 21.27 26.88
C SER A 71 32.05 21.13 25.37
N LEU A 72 33.09 20.71 24.66
CA LEU A 72 33.04 20.47 23.21
C LEU A 72 32.05 19.35 22.86
N GLN A 73 32.06 18.24 23.60
CA GLN A 73 31.10 17.14 23.40
C GLN A 73 29.66 17.59 23.68
N THR A 74 29.44 18.42 24.70
CA THR A 74 28.12 18.94 25.04
C THR A 74 27.62 19.90 23.96
N LEU A 75 28.48 20.79 23.46
CA LEU A 75 28.13 21.69 22.35
C LEU A 75 27.83 20.92 21.06
N LEU A 76 28.62 19.87 20.76
CA LEU A 76 28.37 18.99 19.63
C LEU A 76 27.02 18.25 19.78
N TYR A 77 26.71 17.75 20.98
CA TYR A 77 25.41 17.10 21.24
C TYR A 77 24.24 18.08 21.09
N ILE A 78 24.33 19.28 21.66
CA ILE A 78 23.30 20.32 21.51
C ILE A 78 23.10 20.65 20.02
N LEU A 79 24.19 20.80 19.26
CA LEU A 79 24.11 21.03 17.82
C LEU A 79 23.37 19.89 17.11
N ILE A 80 23.71 18.63 17.41
CA ILE A 80 23.03 17.46 16.84
C ILE A 80 21.53 17.46 17.16
N VAL A 81 21.15 17.75 18.41
CA VAL A 81 19.74 17.81 18.82
C VAL A 81 18.99 18.94 18.10
N VAL A 82 19.59 20.14 18.00
CA VAL A 82 18.99 21.27 17.28
C VAL A 82 18.80 20.95 15.80
N VAL A 83 19.80 20.32 15.16
CA VAL A 83 19.70 19.88 13.77
C VAL A 83 18.60 18.83 13.60
N ALA A 84 18.56 17.82 14.47
CA ALA A 84 17.53 16.78 14.43
C ALA A 84 16.11 17.35 14.58
N LEU A 85 15.90 18.26 15.53
CA LEU A 85 14.62 18.94 15.72
C LEU A 85 14.24 19.80 14.50
N GLY A 86 15.21 20.52 13.93
CA GLY A 86 15.00 21.31 12.71
C GLY A 86 14.58 20.45 11.51
N VAL A 87 15.23 19.30 11.30
CA VAL A 87 14.89 18.35 10.23
C VAL A 87 13.47 17.79 10.42
N THR A 88 13.10 17.39 11.65
CA THR A 88 11.74 16.89 11.91
C THR A 88 10.66 17.95 11.69
N ALA A 89 10.93 19.21 12.06
CA ALA A 89 9.99 20.30 11.87
C ALA A 89 9.80 20.62 10.38
N ALA A 90 10.88 20.63 9.59
CA ALA A 90 10.84 20.87 8.16
C ALA A 90 10.06 19.76 7.40
N GLY A 91 10.28 18.49 7.77
CA GLY A 91 9.54 17.37 7.17
C GLY A 91 8.04 17.42 7.48
N ASN A 92 7.64 17.89 8.67
CA ASN A 92 6.23 18.04 9.02
C ASN A 92 5.53 19.12 8.20
N THR A 93 6.22 20.23 7.91
CA THR A 93 5.66 21.30 7.07
C THR A 93 5.48 20.88 5.63
N GLU A 94 6.47 20.17 5.07
CA GLU A 94 6.42 19.64 3.70
C GLU A 94 5.25 18.66 3.51
N ARG A 95 5.08 17.73 4.46
CA ARG A 95 3.98 16.75 4.39
C ARG A 95 2.60 17.39 4.54
N ALA A 96 2.48 18.46 5.33
CA ALA A 96 1.23 19.22 5.42
C ALA A 96 0.88 19.93 4.11
N GLU A 97 1.87 20.48 3.40
CA GLU A 97 1.70 21.10 2.08
C GLU A 97 1.31 20.05 1.03
N LEU A 98 2.04 18.92 0.97
CA LEU A 98 1.70 17.80 0.09
C LEU A 98 0.28 17.28 0.32
N ARG A 99 -0.15 17.16 1.59
CA ARG A 99 -1.53 16.76 1.92
C ARG A 99 -2.56 17.76 1.42
N ALA A 100 -2.28 19.07 1.53
CA ALA A 100 -3.16 20.12 1.01
C ALA A 100 -3.25 20.08 -0.52
N SER A 101 -2.11 20.08 -1.23
CA SER A 101 -2.06 20.00 -2.70
C SER A 101 -2.71 18.72 -3.23
N CYS A 102 -2.47 17.59 -2.58
CA CYS A 102 -3.14 16.33 -2.91
C CYS A 102 -4.67 16.46 -2.74
N ALA A 103 -5.16 17.05 -1.64
CA ALA A 103 -6.59 17.29 -1.46
C ALA A 103 -7.18 18.20 -2.56
N GLU A 104 -6.42 19.18 -3.03
CA GLU A 104 -6.80 20.11 -4.09
C GLU A 104 -6.78 19.48 -5.50
N GLY A 105 -6.16 18.31 -5.67
CA GLY A 105 -6.20 17.54 -6.93
C GLY A 105 -4.85 17.35 -7.62
N GLU A 106 -3.75 17.77 -7.01
CA GLU A 106 -2.41 17.53 -7.57
C GLU A 106 -2.00 16.07 -7.35
N MET A 107 -2.18 15.22 -8.37
CA MET A 107 -1.89 13.78 -8.26
C MET A 107 -0.41 13.48 -7.97
N ALA A 108 0.50 14.30 -8.49
CA ALA A 108 1.92 14.24 -8.15
C ALA A 108 2.14 14.45 -6.64
N ALA A 109 1.41 15.39 -6.02
CA ALA A 109 1.48 15.61 -4.58
C ALA A 109 0.88 14.44 -3.78
N CYS A 110 -0.14 13.75 -4.30
CA CYS A 110 -0.64 12.52 -3.68
C CYS A 110 0.40 11.39 -3.71
N ASP A 111 1.15 11.28 -4.80
CA ASP A 111 2.25 10.31 -4.93
C ASP A 111 3.40 10.63 -3.97
N ASP A 112 3.85 11.87 -3.98
CA ASP A 112 4.91 12.34 -3.09
C ASP A 112 4.49 12.19 -1.61
N LEU A 113 3.22 12.45 -1.29
CA LEU A 113 2.68 12.20 0.05
C LEU A 113 2.69 10.72 0.40
N TYR A 114 2.25 9.83 -0.50
CA TYR A 114 2.26 8.39 -0.26
C TYR A 114 3.68 7.87 0.02
N TRP A 115 4.65 8.21 -0.84
CA TRP A 115 6.03 7.76 -0.71
C TRP A 115 6.79 8.45 0.45
N GLY A 116 6.43 9.69 0.77
CA GLY A 116 7.04 10.47 1.85
C GLY A 116 6.48 10.18 3.25
N SER A 117 5.47 9.31 3.36
CA SER A 117 4.77 9.05 4.61
C SER A 117 5.24 7.78 5.34
N PRO A 118 5.18 7.75 6.69
CA PRO A 118 5.38 6.53 7.43
C PRO A 118 4.36 5.46 7.03
N VAL A 119 4.84 4.22 7.00
CA VAL A 119 4.00 3.06 6.73
C VAL A 119 2.89 2.95 7.80
N HIS A 120 1.69 2.65 7.34
CA HIS A 120 0.42 2.61 8.05
C HIS A 120 0.01 3.93 8.72
N SER A 121 0.34 5.05 8.09
CA SER A 121 -0.14 6.38 8.54
C SER A 121 -1.38 6.84 7.77
N ASP A 122 -2.12 7.77 8.36
CA ASP A 122 -3.29 8.39 7.71
C ASP A 122 -2.91 9.18 6.45
N ASP A 123 -1.67 9.66 6.35
CA ASP A 123 -1.15 10.32 5.14
C ASP A 123 -0.84 9.32 4.04
N GLU A 124 -0.27 8.17 4.39
CA GLU A 124 -0.03 7.07 3.45
C GLU A 124 -1.36 6.55 2.88
N ALA A 125 -2.36 6.28 3.73
CA ALA A 125 -3.68 5.82 3.27
C ALA A 125 -4.41 6.88 2.42
N PHE A 126 -4.25 8.16 2.76
CA PHE A 126 -4.84 9.26 2.00
C PHE A 126 -4.18 9.45 0.63
N GLY A 127 -2.85 9.40 0.56
CA GLY A 127 -2.11 9.42 -0.71
C GLY A 127 -2.40 8.19 -1.58
N ALA A 128 -2.46 7.01 -0.97
CA ALA A 128 -2.77 5.74 -1.65
C ALA A 128 -4.17 5.71 -2.28
N SER A 129 -5.11 6.50 -1.77
CA SER A 129 -6.46 6.64 -2.35
C SER A 129 -6.59 7.85 -3.28
N CYS A 130 -5.49 8.54 -3.58
CA CYS A 130 -5.45 9.82 -4.31
C CYS A 130 -6.44 10.85 -3.75
N ALA A 131 -6.41 11.03 -2.43
CA ALA A 131 -7.38 11.82 -1.66
C ALA A 131 -8.83 11.28 -1.73
N GLY A 132 -9.00 9.95 -1.73
CA GLY A 132 -10.32 9.30 -1.76
C GLY A 132 -10.96 9.19 -3.14
N ARG A 133 -10.22 9.52 -4.22
CA ARG A 133 -10.69 9.38 -5.61
C ARG A 133 -10.60 7.94 -6.15
N ARG A 134 -9.86 7.06 -5.46
CA ARG A 134 -9.80 5.63 -5.78
C ARG A 134 -9.69 4.78 -4.52
N ALA A 135 -10.01 3.50 -4.65
CA ALA A 135 -9.74 2.54 -3.59
C ALA A 135 -8.23 2.51 -3.25
N ALA A 136 -7.92 2.51 -1.95
CA ALA A 136 -6.55 2.50 -1.43
C ALA A 136 -5.77 1.21 -1.74
N SER A 137 -6.44 0.19 -2.29
CA SER A 137 -5.89 -1.13 -2.59
C SER A 137 -5.16 -1.23 -3.93
N SER A 138 -5.21 -0.20 -4.79
CA SER A 138 -4.49 -0.25 -6.07
C SER A 138 -3.02 0.14 -5.88
N PRO A 139 -2.06 -0.78 -6.08
CA PRO A 139 -0.64 -0.43 -6.05
C PRO A 139 -0.31 0.40 -7.29
N GLY A 140 0.17 1.62 -7.11
CA GLY A 140 0.53 2.50 -8.22
C GLY A 140 0.65 3.96 -7.82
N THR A 141 1.16 4.75 -8.76
CA THR A 141 1.11 6.21 -8.72
C THR A 141 -0.31 6.70 -9.01
N CYS A 142 -0.72 7.80 -8.41
CA CYS A 142 -1.89 8.62 -8.76
C CYS A 142 -1.78 9.24 -10.15
N LEU A 143 -0.62 9.09 -10.80
CA LEU A 143 -0.32 9.44 -12.18
C LEU A 143 -0.08 8.17 -13.04
N ASP A 144 -0.43 8.21 -14.33
CA ASP A 144 0.19 7.36 -15.35
C ASP A 144 0.92 8.20 -16.43
N ALA A 145 1.70 7.51 -17.28
CA ALA A 145 2.80 8.00 -18.11
C ALA A 145 2.52 9.12 -19.13
N GLU A 146 1.27 9.57 -19.27
CA GLU A 146 0.84 10.69 -20.11
C GLU A 146 0.09 11.80 -19.33
N GLY A 147 0.09 11.75 -17.99
CA GLY A 147 -0.61 12.74 -17.17
C GLY A 147 -2.12 12.52 -17.07
N GLY A 148 -2.59 11.26 -17.04
CA GLY A 148 -3.98 10.97 -16.68
C GLY A 148 -4.25 9.50 -16.39
N SER A 149 -5.06 9.27 -15.34
CA SER A 149 -5.96 8.12 -15.26
C SER A 149 -7.20 8.49 -14.43
N VAL A 150 -8.23 8.97 -15.12
CA VAL A 150 -9.63 8.82 -14.68
C VAL A 150 -10.07 7.53 -15.35
N ILE A 151 -9.70 6.36 -14.80
CA ILE A 151 -10.32 5.13 -15.26
C ILE A 151 -11.73 5.16 -14.69
N PRO A 152 -12.79 5.19 -15.52
CA PRO A 152 -14.14 5.27 -15.00
C PRO A 152 -14.49 3.93 -14.35
N LEU A 153 -14.51 3.92 -13.02
CA LEU A 153 -14.76 2.71 -12.25
C LEU A 153 -16.21 2.64 -11.76
N SER A 154 -16.91 3.77 -11.71
CA SER A 154 -18.26 3.89 -11.15
C SER A 154 -19.11 4.88 -11.93
N TYR A 155 -20.43 4.71 -11.85
CA TYR A 155 -21.41 5.61 -12.49
C TYR A 155 -21.15 7.09 -12.11
N GLY A 156 -21.14 7.96 -13.12
CA GLY A 156 -20.83 9.38 -13.02
C GLY A 156 -19.39 9.73 -13.40
N ASP A 157 -18.50 8.74 -13.52
CA ASP A 157 -17.10 8.95 -13.91
C ASP A 157 -16.92 9.19 -15.42
N ASP A 158 -17.77 8.60 -16.26
CA ASP A 158 -17.72 8.76 -17.71
C ASP A 158 -19.13 8.87 -18.32
N PRO A 159 -19.46 10.00 -18.96
CA PRO A 159 -20.82 10.23 -19.47
C PRO A 159 -21.23 9.31 -20.64
N VAL A 160 -20.27 8.66 -21.31
CA VAL A 160 -20.55 7.67 -22.36
C VAL A 160 -20.93 6.34 -21.69
N LEU A 161 -20.15 5.89 -20.72
CA LEU A 161 -20.48 4.69 -19.95
C LEU A 161 -21.77 4.88 -19.13
N ASP A 162 -22.02 6.07 -18.60
CA ASP A 162 -23.28 6.42 -17.92
C ASP A 162 -24.49 6.30 -18.86
N GLY A 163 -24.35 6.78 -20.10
CA GLY A 163 -25.43 6.65 -21.09
C GLY A 163 -25.75 5.19 -21.44
N LEU A 164 -24.72 4.34 -21.48
CA LEU A 164 -24.89 2.90 -21.66
C LEU A 164 -25.49 2.23 -20.42
N TRP A 165 -25.09 2.65 -19.22
CA TRP A 165 -25.67 2.21 -17.95
C TRP A 165 -27.16 2.54 -17.89
N ASP A 166 -27.56 3.79 -18.14
CA ASP A 166 -28.96 4.22 -18.09
C ASP A 166 -29.83 3.43 -19.10
N SER A 167 -29.28 3.17 -20.29
CA SER A 167 -29.98 2.40 -21.33
C SER A 167 -30.10 0.93 -20.94
N CYS A 168 -29.03 0.36 -20.38
CA CYS A 168 -29.03 -0.99 -19.82
C CYS A 168 -30.04 -1.13 -18.66
N GLU A 169 -30.11 -0.16 -17.74
CA GLU A 169 -31.08 -0.12 -16.64
C GLU A 169 -32.53 -0.03 -17.17
N ALA A 170 -32.74 0.74 -18.25
CA ALA A 170 -34.03 0.86 -18.92
C ALA A 170 -34.49 -0.41 -19.66
N GLY A 171 -33.61 -1.40 -19.84
CA GLY A 171 -33.93 -2.70 -20.43
C GLY A 171 -33.35 -2.93 -21.82
N ASP A 172 -32.50 -2.03 -22.32
CA ASP A 172 -31.76 -2.28 -23.55
C ASP A 172 -30.56 -3.21 -23.27
N LEU A 173 -30.76 -4.50 -23.54
CA LEU A 173 -29.75 -5.52 -23.29
C LEU A 173 -28.53 -5.40 -24.22
N ALA A 174 -28.68 -4.77 -25.39
CA ALA A 174 -27.54 -4.47 -26.26
C ALA A 174 -26.64 -3.42 -25.61
N SER A 175 -27.25 -2.41 -24.95
CA SER A 175 -26.51 -1.43 -24.16
C SER A 175 -25.80 -2.06 -22.96
N CYS A 176 -26.34 -3.12 -22.35
CA CYS A 176 -25.63 -3.87 -21.29
C CYS A 176 -24.37 -4.58 -21.83
N ASP A 177 -24.46 -5.19 -23.00
CA ASP A 177 -23.33 -5.84 -23.66
C ASP A 177 -22.25 -4.82 -24.07
N ASP A 178 -22.67 -3.69 -24.63
CA ASP A 178 -21.78 -2.59 -25.01
C ASP A 178 -21.10 -1.97 -23.78
N LEU A 179 -21.83 -1.84 -22.66
CA LEU A 179 -21.27 -1.42 -21.38
C LEU A 179 -20.21 -2.40 -20.92
N TYR A 180 -20.54 -3.70 -20.83
CA TYR A 180 -19.59 -4.74 -20.43
C TYR A 180 -18.33 -4.75 -21.30
N ALA A 181 -18.48 -4.62 -22.62
CA ALA A 181 -17.37 -4.66 -23.57
C ALA A 181 -16.44 -3.44 -23.48
N GLN A 182 -16.98 -2.26 -23.14
CA GLN A 182 -16.23 -1.00 -23.09
C GLN A 182 -15.71 -0.67 -21.69
N SER A 183 -16.24 -1.32 -20.67
CA SER A 183 -15.91 -1.05 -19.28
C SER A 183 -14.47 -1.45 -18.94
N PRO A 184 -13.79 -0.67 -18.09
CA PRO A 184 -12.52 -1.08 -17.51
C PRO A 184 -12.66 -2.35 -16.67
N SER A 185 -11.60 -3.15 -16.61
CA SER A 185 -11.52 -4.29 -15.70
C SER A 185 -11.75 -3.86 -14.25
N ASP A 186 -12.43 -4.71 -13.47
CA ASP A 186 -12.73 -4.48 -12.05
C ASP A 186 -13.52 -3.18 -11.77
N SER A 187 -14.30 -2.69 -12.74
CA SER A 187 -15.21 -1.55 -12.56
C SER A 187 -16.64 -2.00 -12.22
N GLU A 188 -17.39 -1.13 -11.55
CA GLU A 188 -18.83 -1.31 -11.32
C GLU A 188 -19.60 -1.35 -12.65
N TYR A 189 -19.15 -0.61 -13.68
CA TYR A 189 -19.71 -0.68 -15.03
C TYR A 189 -19.60 -2.09 -15.63
N LEU A 190 -18.44 -2.74 -15.47
CA LEU A 190 -18.20 -4.10 -15.96
C LEU A 190 -19.10 -5.09 -15.22
N GLU A 191 -19.22 -4.97 -13.89
CA GLU A 191 -20.08 -5.86 -13.09
C GLU A 191 -21.56 -5.69 -13.47
N PHE A 192 -22.05 -4.46 -13.57
CA PHE A 192 -23.44 -4.15 -13.90
C PHE A 192 -23.82 -4.54 -15.34
N GLY A 193 -22.95 -4.25 -16.31
CA GLY A 193 -23.16 -4.70 -17.70
C GLY A 193 -23.17 -6.22 -17.80
N GLY A 194 -22.26 -6.89 -17.10
CA GLY A 194 -22.16 -8.36 -17.07
C GLY A 194 -23.29 -9.07 -16.33
N SER A 195 -23.97 -8.39 -15.40
CA SER A 195 -25.19 -8.89 -14.75
C SER A 195 -26.47 -8.61 -15.56
N CYS A 196 -26.31 -7.97 -16.73
CA CYS A 196 -27.38 -7.47 -17.58
C CYS A 196 -28.33 -6.55 -16.83
N GLY A 197 -27.77 -5.59 -16.09
CA GLY A 197 -28.53 -4.66 -15.26
C GLY A 197 -29.25 -5.38 -14.12
N ASP A 198 -28.56 -6.28 -13.42
CA ASP A 198 -29.02 -7.07 -12.28
C ASP A 198 -30.18 -8.04 -12.57
N ARG A 199 -30.39 -8.36 -13.86
CA ARG A 199 -31.43 -9.31 -14.28
C ARG A 199 -30.97 -10.77 -14.17
N GLY A 200 -29.68 -10.99 -13.96
CA GLY A 200 -29.11 -12.29 -13.64
C GLY A 200 -29.12 -13.21 -14.85
N ASN A 201 -28.02 -13.19 -15.61
CA ASN A 201 -27.71 -14.30 -16.49
C ASN A 201 -26.28 -14.80 -16.20
N ASP A 202 -26.10 -16.11 -16.32
CA ASP A 202 -24.77 -16.74 -16.21
C ASP A 202 -24.06 -16.74 -17.58
N SER A 203 -24.64 -16.06 -18.57
CA SER A 203 -24.18 -16.05 -19.95
C SER A 203 -23.30 -14.84 -20.19
N ARG A 204 -22.29 -15.00 -21.06
CA ARG A 204 -21.37 -13.90 -21.40
C ARG A 204 -22.04 -12.73 -22.15
N TRP A 205 -23.27 -12.90 -22.62
CA TRP A 205 -23.99 -11.95 -23.46
C TRP A 205 -25.44 -11.79 -22.97
N CYS A 206 -25.89 -10.54 -22.88
CA CYS A 206 -27.22 -10.14 -22.47
C CYS A 206 -28.23 -10.25 -23.61
N VAL A 207 -27.80 -10.02 -24.86
CA VAL A 207 -28.66 -10.22 -26.03
C VAL A 207 -28.65 -11.66 -26.55
N ASN A 208 -29.71 -12.01 -27.26
CA ASN A 208 -30.05 -13.32 -27.80
C ASN A 208 -30.22 -14.41 -26.72
N GLN A 209 -30.98 -14.10 -25.66
CA GLN A 209 -31.36 -15.01 -24.58
C GLN A 209 -32.87 -15.03 -24.30
N PRO A 210 -33.50 -16.18 -23.97
CA PRO A 210 -34.94 -16.26 -23.73
C PRO A 210 -35.51 -15.12 -22.88
N GLY A 211 -36.45 -14.35 -23.43
CA GLY A 211 -37.13 -13.22 -22.80
C GLY A 211 -36.66 -11.83 -23.24
N ASP A 212 -35.69 -11.74 -24.16
CA ASP A 212 -35.08 -10.46 -24.59
C ASP A 212 -35.54 -9.95 -25.96
N ASP A 213 -36.00 -10.84 -26.83
CA ASP A 213 -36.45 -10.56 -28.18
C ASP A 213 -37.81 -11.26 -28.37
N PRO A 214 -38.92 -10.49 -28.38
CA PRO A 214 -40.26 -11.04 -28.52
C PRO A 214 -40.46 -11.91 -29.77
N GLU A 215 -39.72 -11.64 -30.84
CA GLU A 215 -39.82 -12.36 -32.11
C GLU A 215 -39.08 -13.70 -32.05
N LEU A 216 -37.92 -13.75 -31.39
CA LEU A 216 -37.22 -15.01 -31.13
C LEU A 216 -37.91 -15.81 -30.03
N ASP A 217 -38.51 -15.15 -29.03
CA ASP A 217 -39.30 -15.79 -27.98
C ASP A 217 -40.51 -16.54 -28.54
N GLU A 218 -41.25 -15.92 -29.46
CA GLU A 218 -42.39 -16.57 -30.11
C GLU A 218 -41.95 -17.86 -30.84
N ARG A 219 -40.80 -17.80 -31.53
CA ARG A 219 -40.23 -18.98 -32.22
C ARG A 219 -39.73 -20.03 -31.24
N TYR A 220 -39.11 -19.61 -30.13
CA TYR A 220 -38.64 -20.50 -29.08
C TYR A 220 -39.81 -21.26 -28.43
N GLU A 221 -40.92 -20.58 -28.15
CA GLU A 221 -42.14 -21.20 -27.63
C GLU A 221 -42.77 -22.16 -28.65
N ALA A 222 -42.85 -21.78 -29.93
CA ALA A 222 -43.37 -22.64 -30.99
C ALA A 222 -42.50 -23.90 -31.19
N CYS A 223 -41.17 -23.74 -31.21
CA CYS A 223 -40.21 -24.83 -31.23
C CYS A 223 -40.37 -25.77 -30.02
N THR A 224 -40.58 -25.19 -28.83
CA THR A 224 -40.86 -25.96 -27.61
C THR A 224 -42.14 -26.79 -27.75
N ALA A 225 -43.18 -26.20 -28.36
CA ALA A 225 -44.48 -26.83 -28.62
C ALA A 225 -44.45 -27.91 -29.72
N GLY A 226 -43.34 -28.06 -30.45
CA GLY A 226 -43.15 -29.07 -31.49
C GLY A 226 -43.39 -28.58 -32.90
N ASP A 227 -43.37 -27.27 -33.13
CA ASP A 227 -43.28 -26.70 -34.47
C ASP A 227 -41.82 -26.74 -34.94
N TRP A 228 -41.50 -27.70 -35.79
CA TRP A 228 -40.13 -27.93 -36.25
C TRP A 228 -39.65 -26.86 -37.23
N GLU A 229 -40.56 -26.24 -37.98
CA GLU A 229 -40.22 -25.09 -38.83
C GLU A 229 -39.83 -23.89 -37.95
N ALA A 230 -40.49 -23.71 -36.80
CA ALA A 230 -40.10 -22.68 -35.85
C ALA A 230 -38.71 -22.92 -35.24
N CYS A 231 -38.31 -24.17 -34.96
CA CYS A 231 -36.95 -24.49 -34.53
C CYS A 231 -35.92 -24.13 -35.61
N ASP A 232 -36.20 -24.48 -36.87
CA ASP A 232 -35.32 -24.18 -38.00
C ASP A 232 -35.17 -22.66 -38.22
N GLN A 233 -36.27 -21.91 -38.09
CA GLN A 233 -36.23 -20.45 -38.16
C GLN A 233 -35.50 -19.84 -36.96
N LEU A 234 -35.70 -20.37 -35.74
CA LEU A 234 -35.00 -19.90 -34.56
C LEU A 234 -33.48 -20.05 -34.72
N TYR A 235 -33.01 -21.20 -35.21
CA TYR A 235 -31.60 -21.41 -35.56
C TYR A 235 -31.12 -20.41 -36.63
N GLN A 236 -31.90 -20.20 -37.69
CA GLN A 236 -31.52 -19.35 -38.81
C GLN A 236 -31.44 -17.85 -38.49
N TYR A 237 -32.35 -17.35 -37.64
CA TYR A 237 -32.48 -15.92 -37.34
C TYR A 237 -31.78 -15.48 -36.06
N SER A 238 -31.37 -16.42 -35.21
CA SER A 238 -30.61 -16.11 -34.00
C SER A 238 -29.13 -15.86 -34.30
N ARG A 239 -28.47 -15.17 -33.36
CA ARG A 239 -27.03 -14.91 -33.45
C ARG A 239 -26.23 -16.18 -33.19
N PRO A 240 -25.11 -16.42 -33.92
CA PRO A 240 -24.22 -17.54 -33.63
C PRO A 240 -23.67 -17.54 -32.20
N GLY A 241 -23.67 -18.70 -31.57
CA GLY A 241 -23.29 -18.96 -30.18
C GLY A 241 -24.33 -18.53 -29.14
N SER A 242 -25.55 -18.16 -29.57
CA SER A 242 -26.62 -17.78 -28.65
C SER A 242 -27.40 -19.00 -28.14
N VAL A 243 -28.12 -18.82 -27.03
CA VAL A 243 -28.98 -19.87 -26.48
C VAL A 243 -30.11 -20.22 -27.46
N TYR A 244 -30.66 -19.24 -28.19
CA TYR A 244 -31.65 -19.49 -29.23
C TYR A 244 -31.08 -20.34 -30.37
N GLU A 245 -29.85 -20.07 -30.81
CA GLU A 245 -29.20 -20.82 -31.89
C GLU A 245 -29.00 -22.28 -31.46
N GLU A 246 -28.38 -22.52 -30.30
CA GLU A 246 -28.13 -23.87 -29.79
C GLU A 246 -29.42 -24.65 -29.54
N TYR A 247 -30.45 -23.98 -29.01
CA TYR A 247 -31.76 -24.58 -28.81
C TYR A 247 -32.45 -24.93 -30.13
N GLY A 248 -32.37 -24.05 -31.13
CA GLY A 248 -32.91 -24.27 -32.47
C GLY A 248 -32.20 -25.43 -33.19
N ASP A 249 -30.86 -25.43 -33.19
CA ASP A 249 -30.03 -26.46 -33.83
C ASP A 249 -30.33 -27.86 -33.30
N THR A 250 -30.58 -27.97 -31.99
CA THR A 250 -30.88 -29.24 -31.32
C THR A 250 -32.37 -29.62 -31.34
N CYS A 251 -33.20 -28.92 -32.12
CA CYS A 251 -34.65 -29.12 -32.18
C CYS A 251 -35.33 -29.07 -30.81
N GLY A 252 -34.92 -28.10 -30.00
CA GLY A 252 -35.31 -27.95 -28.60
C GLY A 252 -34.73 -29.03 -27.70
N ASN A 253 -33.42 -29.31 -27.82
CA ASN A 253 -32.68 -30.32 -27.07
C ASN A 253 -33.17 -31.78 -27.29
N ARG A 254 -33.70 -32.08 -28.48
CA ARG A 254 -34.19 -33.42 -28.85
C ARG A 254 -33.22 -34.18 -29.74
N THR A 255 -32.27 -33.49 -30.36
CA THR A 255 -31.22 -34.06 -31.22
C THR A 255 -29.84 -33.58 -30.76
N ASP A 256 -28.79 -34.14 -31.38
CA ASP A 256 -27.40 -33.69 -31.16
C ASP A 256 -27.02 -32.46 -32.01
N GLY A 257 -27.96 -31.89 -32.78
CA GLY A 257 -27.73 -30.75 -33.68
C GLY A 257 -27.16 -31.10 -35.06
N GLY A 258 -27.17 -30.12 -35.98
CA GLY A 258 -26.53 -30.21 -37.30
C GLY A 258 -27.39 -30.69 -38.47
N GLU A 259 -28.70 -30.90 -38.27
CA GLU A 259 -29.68 -31.20 -39.32
C GLU A 259 -30.92 -30.31 -39.14
N TRP A 260 -31.63 -30.00 -40.23
CA TRP A 260 -32.90 -29.27 -40.14
C TRP A 260 -33.96 -30.12 -39.45
N CYS A 261 -34.61 -29.57 -38.43
CA CYS A 261 -35.59 -30.26 -37.60
C CYS A 261 -36.79 -30.77 -38.40
N THR A 262 -37.18 -30.05 -39.46
CA THR A 262 -38.20 -30.49 -40.41
C THR A 262 -37.77 -31.67 -41.28
N GLU A 263 -36.47 -32.03 -41.31
CA GLU A 263 -35.93 -33.15 -42.08
C GLU A 263 -35.55 -34.37 -41.21
N VAL A 264 -35.62 -34.26 -39.89
CA VAL A 264 -35.22 -35.34 -38.96
C VAL A 264 -36.32 -36.41 -38.86
N PRO A 265 -36.04 -37.67 -39.29
CA PRO A 265 -37.02 -38.74 -39.21
C PRO A 265 -37.42 -39.07 -37.76
N GLY A 266 -38.73 -39.07 -37.49
CA GLY A 266 -39.27 -39.36 -36.16
C GLY A 266 -39.51 -38.13 -35.28
N LEU A 267 -39.05 -36.94 -35.70
CA LEU A 267 -39.50 -35.67 -35.15
C LEU A 267 -40.64 -35.11 -35.98
N ASP A 268 -40.43 -34.84 -37.27
CA ASP A 268 -41.50 -34.39 -38.16
C ASP A 268 -42.32 -35.60 -38.65
N PRO A 269 -43.65 -35.64 -38.39
CA PRO A 269 -44.51 -36.71 -38.91
C PRO A 269 -44.69 -36.69 -40.43
N ASN A 270 -44.22 -35.64 -41.12
CA ASN A 270 -44.34 -35.48 -42.58
C ASN A 270 -43.10 -35.95 -43.36
N VAL A 271 -42.05 -36.40 -42.68
CA VAL A 271 -40.80 -36.93 -43.29
C VAL A 271 -40.62 -38.41 -42.99
#